data_AF-A0AAW5KY63-F1
#
_entry.id   AF-A0AAW5KY63-F1
#
_cell.length_a   1.000
_cell.length_b   1.000
_cell.length_c   1.000
_cell.angle_alpha   90.00
_cell.angle_beta   90.00
_cell.angle_gamma   90.00
#
_symmetry.space_group_name_H-M   'P 1'
#
loop_
_entity.id
_entity.type
_entity.pdbx_description
1 polymer ?
#
loop_
_entity_poly.entity_id
_entity_poly.type
_entity_poly.pdbx_seq_one_letter_code
_entity_poly.pdbx_strand_id
1 'polypeptide(L)' 'MDYGKAFDIVKQGEKGMRLPHWQPDVVVRAQLPDENSKMTHPYLYVSSRFGNVPWIETVVEKFSDKWEVVE' A
#
# COMPACT_ATOMS: atom_id res chain seq x y z
N MET A 1 -12.26 -4.08 -4.69
CA MET A 1 -12.30 -3.01 -5.71
C MET A 1 -11.08 -3.15 -6.60
N ASP A 2 -11.09 -2.53 -7.78
CA ASP A 2 -9.93 -2.52 -8.67
C ASP A 2 -8.73 -1.78 -8.04
N TYR A 3 -7.53 -2.08 -8.54
CA TYR A 3 -6.28 -1.49 -8.06
C TYR A 3 -6.31 0.05 -8.13
N GLY A 4 -6.83 0.63 -9.21
CA GLY A 4 -6.83 2.08 -9.40
C GLY A 4 -7.62 2.81 -8.31
N LYS A 5 -8.83 2.34 -8.01
CA LYS A 5 -9.67 2.90 -6.94
C LYS A 5 -9.03 2.76 -5.56
N ALA A 6 -8.43 1.59 -5.28
CA ALA A 6 -7.73 1.37 -4.01
C ALA A 6 -6.52 2.30 -3.89
N PHE A 7 -5.72 2.42 -4.96
CA PHE A 7 -4.55 3.28 -5.02
C PHE A 7 -4.91 4.76 -4.88
N ASP A 8 -6.00 5.23 -5.49
CA ASP A 8 -6.44 6.62 -5.39
C ASP A 8 -6.76 7.05 -3.95
N ILE A 9 -7.21 6.10 -3.11
CA ILE A 9 -7.44 6.29 -1.68
C ILE A 9 -6.13 6.21 -0.91
N VAL A 10 -5.33 5.16 -1.12
CA VAL A 10 -4.09 4.92 -0.35
C VAL A 10 -3.05 6.00 -0.61
N LYS A 11 -2.96 6.57 -1.81
CA LYS A 11 -1.99 7.62 -2.14
C LYS A 11 -2.24 8.95 -1.39
N GLN A 12 -3.37 9.09 -0.70
CA GLN A 12 -3.64 10.22 0.21
C GLN A 12 -2.89 10.08 1.55
N GLY A 13 -2.36 8.90 1.86
CA GLY A 13 -1.51 8.65 3.05
C GLY A 13 -2.27 8.25 4.32
N GLU A 14 -3.60 8.29 4.34
CA GLU A 14 -4.41 8.01 5.54
C GLU A 14 -4.75 6.53 5.73
N LYS A 15 -4.80 5.75 4.64
CA LYS A 15 -5.28 4.36 4.65
C LYS A 15 -4.29 3.41 4.00
N GLY A 16 -4.49 2.12 4.25
CA GLY A 16 -3.80 1.03 3.57
C GLY A 16 -4.69 0.30 2.57
N MET A 17 -4.08 -0.53 1.73
CA MET A 17 -4.78 -1.51 0.90
C MET A 17 -4.13 -2.87 0.97
N ARG A 18 -4.91 -3.91 0.71
CA ARG A 18 -4.47 -5.30 0.75
C ARG A 18 -5.28 -6.18 -0.18
N LEU A 19 -4.78 -7.38 -0.41
CA LEU A 19 -5.56 -8.47 -0.99
C LEU A 19 -6.08 -9.42 0.10
N PRO A 20 -7.29 -9.99 -0.05
CA PRO A 20 -7.93 -10.81 0.97
C PRO A 20 -7.14 -12.08 1.34
N HIS A 21 -6.38 -12.62 0.38
CA HIS A 21 -5.61 -13.85 0.56
C HIS A 21 -4.23 -13.62 1.20
N TRP A 22 -3.81 -12.38 1.39
CA TRP A 22 -2.58 -12.07 2.12
C TRP A 22 -2.77 -12.29 3.62
N GLN A 23 -1.66 -12.36 4.36
CA GLN A 23 -1.73 -12.43 5.82
C GLN A 23 -2.38 -11.16 6.40
N PRO A 24 -3.14 -11.25 7.51
CA PRO A 24 -3.85 -10.12 8.10
C PRO A 24 -2.96 -8.91 8.43
N ASP A 25 -1.69 -9.13 8.72
CA ASP A 25 -0.72 -8.08 9.04
C ASP A 25 -0.09 -7.41 7.80
N VAL A 26 -0.31 -7.93 6.59
CA VAL A 26 0.31 -7.41 5.36
C VAL A 26 -0.56 -6.33 4.73
N VAL A 27 -0.08 -5.09 4.77
CA VAL A 27 -0.81 -3.91 4.29
C VAL A 27 0.12 -3.00 3.48
N VAL A 28 -0.29 -2.65 2.26
CA VAL A 28 0.39 -1.65 1.43
C VAL A 28 -0.10 -0.26 1.83
N ARG A 29 0.83 0.66 2.05
CA ARG A 29 0.58 2.05 2.46
C ARG A 29 1.40 3.01 1.60
N ALA A 30 0.95 4.26 1.52
CA ALA A 30 1.75 5.34 0.96
C ALA A 30 2.53 6.04 2.08
N GLN A 31 3.81 6.31 1.83
CA GLN A 31 4.57 7.28 2.59
C GLN A 31 4.57 8.58 1.81
N LEU A 32 4.10 9.66 2.44
CA LEU A 32 4.27 11.02 1.95
C LEU A 32 5.43 11.66 2.73
N PRO A 33 6.43 12.26 2.07
CA PRO A 33 7.55 12.89 2.74
C PRO A 33 7.11 14.00 3.70
N ASP A 34 7.68 13.99 4.91
CA ASP A 34 7.55 15.00 5.95
C ASP A 34 8.94 15.43 6.47
N GLU A 35 8.98 16.30 7.49
CA GLU A 35 10.22 16.81 8.09
C GLU A 35 11.14 15.70 8.65
N ASN A 36 10.60 14.51 8.93
CA ASN A 36 11.33 13.38 9.50
C ASN A 36 11.64 12.27 8.47
N SER A 37 11.20 12.46 7.22
CA SER A 37 11.31 11.47 6.17
C SER A 37 12.72 11.44 5.56
N LYS A 38 13.28 10.23 5.41
CA LYS A 38 14.56 10.02 4.71
C LYS A 38 14.42 10.05 3.18
N MET A 39 13.22 9.76 2.68
CA MET A 39 12.88 9.75 1.26
C MET A 39 12.18 11.06 0.92
N THR A 40 12.53 11.66 -0.23
CA THR A 40 12.04 12.99 -0.64
C THR A 40 10.89 12.95 -1.64
N HIS A 41 10.47 11.76 -2.07
CA HIS A 41 9.37 11.55 -3.03
C HIS A 41 8.36 10.58 -2.43
N PRO A 42 7.05 10.71 -2.74
CA PRO A 42 6.04 9.73 -2.35
C PRO A 42 6.34 8.34 -2.90
N TYR A 43 6.09 7.31 -2.09
CA TYR A 43 6.29 5.92 -2.50
C TYR A 43 5.33 4.99 -1.75
N LEU A 44 5.14 3.79 -2.31
CA LEU A 44 4.43 2.71 -1.63
C LEU A 44 5.42 1.85 -0.85
N TYR A 45 4.99 1.42 0.32
CA TYR A 45 5.67 0.40 1.10
C TYR A 45 4.66 -0.60 1.61
N VAL A 46 5.13 -1.82 1.90
CA VAL A 46 4.33 -2.83 2.58
C VAL A 46 4.79 -2.91 4.03
N SER A 47 3.81 -2.89 4.94
CA SER A 47 4.00 -3.10 6.37
C SER A 47 3.58 -4.53 6.73
N SER A 48 4.33 -5.16 7.62
CA SER A 48 4.05 -6.48 8.17
C SER A 48 4.74 -6.65 9.52
N ARG A 49 4.58 -7.81 10.17
CA ARG A 49 5.34 -8.18 11.38
C ARG A 49 6.87 -8.13 11.24
N PHE A 50 7.39 -8.08 10.01
CA PHE A 50 8.83 -8.01 9.74
C PHE A 50 9.35 -6.58 9.51
N GLY A 51 8.47 -5.57 9.59
CA GLY A 51 8.79 -4.17 9.34
C GLY A 51 8.27 -3.66 8.00
N ASN A 52 8.79 -2.50 7.59
CA ASN A 52 8.36 -1.78 6.41
C ASN A 52 9.41 -1.89 5.31
N VAL A 53 8.98 -2.28 4.11
CA VAL A 53 9.86 -2.37 2.94
C VAL A 53 9.22 -1.68 1.73
N PRO A 54 10.00 -1.02 0.85
CA PRO A 54 9.47 -0.49 -0.40
C PRO A 54 8.71 -1.56 -1.18
N TRP A 55 7.60 -1.17 -1.79
CA TRP A 55 6.71 -2.09 -2.47
C TRP A 55 6.43 -1.65 -3.90
N ILE A 56 6.39 -2.62 -4.80
CA ILE A 56 5.97 -2.48 -6.19
C ILE A 56 4.99 -3.61 -6.48
N GLU A 57 3.95 -3.30 -7.25
CA GLU A 57 2.97 -4.30 -7.63
C GLU A 57 3.53 -5.30 -8.64
N THR A 58 3.13 -6.55 -8.51
CA THR A 58 3.24 -7.55 -9.57
C THR A 58 2.12 -7.36 -10.60
N VAL A 59 2.32 -7.91 -11.80
CA VAL A 59 1.29 -7.90 -12.85
C VAL A 59 0.00 -8.55 -12.37
N VAL A 60 0.07 -9.65 -11.61
CA VAL A 60 -1.13 -10.35 -11.11
C VAL A 60 -1.91 -9.49 -10.13
N GLU A 61 -1.22 -8.79 -9.23
CA GLU A 61 -1.84 -7.89 -8.25
C GLU A 61 -2.50 -6.69 -8.94
N LYS A 62 -1.88 -6.14 -9.98
CA LYS A 62 -2.40 -5.01 -10.76
C LYS A 62 -3.71 -5.33 -11.49
N PHE A 63 -3.88 -6.59 -11.92
CA PHE A 63 -5.10 -7.08 -12.57
C PHE A 63 -6.17 -7.59 -11.58
N SER A 64 -5.93 -7.50 -10.27
CA SER A 64 -6.91 -7.92 -9.27
C SER A 64 -8.00 -6.87 -9.06
N ASP A 65 -9.26 -7.31 -9.05
CA ASP A 65 -10.43 -6.50 -8.65
C ASP A 65 -10.83 -6.68 -7.18
N LYS A 66 -10.00 -7.38 -6.42
CA LYS A 66 -10.28 -7.81 -5.05
C LYS A 66 -9.57 -6.97 -3.99
N TRP A 67 -9.09 -5.78 -4.31
CA TRP A 67 -8.45 -4.92 -3.32
C TRP A 67 -9.42 -4.46 -2.24
N GLU A 68 -8.94 -4.45 -1.01
CA GLU A 68 -9.65 -3.97 0.17
C GLU A 68 -8.88 -2.80 0.76
N VAL A 69 -9.57 -1.72 1.09
CA VAL A 69 -9.00 -0.58 1.82
C VAL A 69 -9.19 -0.83 3.31
N VAL A 70 -8.12 -0.62 4.07
CA VAL A 70 -8.07 -0.83 5.52
C VAL A 70 -7.50 0.40 6.21
N GLU A 71 -7.76 0.54 7.51
CA GLU A 71 -7.13 1.56 8.35
C GLU A 71 -5.65 1.27 8.57
#